data_AF-A0A523B689-F1
#
_entry.id   AF-A0A523B689-F1
#
_cell.length_a   1.000
_cell.length_b   1.000
_cell.length_c   1.000
_cell.angle_alpha   90.00
_cell.angle_beta   90.00
_cell.angle_gamma   90.00
#
_symmetry.space_group_name_H-M   'P 1'
#
loop_
_entity.id
_entity.type
_entity.pdbx_description
1 polymer ?
#
loop_
_entity_poly.entity_id
_entity_poly.type
_entity_poly.pdbx_seq_one_letter_code
_entity_poly.pdbx_strand_id
1 'polypeptide(L)'
;YEIDVSDLEPQVAFPHSVGNVKPISKAEGIKIDQAFLGSCTNGRFEDLAVAAEILKGRKVHPDVRMIVIPASVEVYLEALKAGIIDILLRAGAVVCNPTCGPCMGTHLGLLAEGERCISSSNRNFKGRMGSPKAEIYLASPYVVAASAVTGEITDPRKLMEGEK
;
A
#
# COMPACT_ATOMS: atom_id res chain seq x y z
N TYR A 1 21.85 14.24 13.55
CA TYR A 1 22.19 12.82 13.34
C TYR A 1 22.65 12.66 11.91
N GLU A 2 23.67 11.84 11.68
CA GLU A 2 24.06 11.37 10.34
C GLU A 2 23.52 9.94 10.20
N ILE A 3 22.93 9.61 9.05
CA ILE A 3 22.26 8.32 8.83
C ILE A 3 22.80 7.72 7.53
N ASP A 4 23.49 6.59 7.62
CA ASP A 4 23.90 5.78 6.48
C ASP A 4 22.70 4.93 5.99
N VAL A 5 22.45 4.99 4.69
CA VAL A 5 21.32 4.30 4.03
C VAL A 5 21.78 3.32 2.95
N SER A 6 23.09 3.08 2.82
CA SER A 6 23.67 2.29 1.73
C SER A 6 23.14 0.86 1.70
N ASP A 7 22.95 0.25 2.88
CA ASP A 7 22.43 -1.11 3.05
C ASP A 7 21.01 -1.12 3.67
N LEU A 8 20.29 0.01 3.58
CA LEU A 8 18.97 0.13 4.20
C LEU A 8 17.91 -0.64 3.40
N GLU A 9 17.41 -1.72 3.99
CA GLU A 9 16.24 -2.44 3.47
C GLU A 9 14.99 -1.56 3.45
N PRO A 10 13.98 -1.87 2.61
CA PRO A 10 12.64 -1.31 2.77
C PRO A 10 12.15 -1.46 4.22
N GLN A 11 11.55 -0.40 4.76
CA GLN A 11 11.13 -0.36 6.16
C GLN A 11 9.62 -0.57 6.26
N VAL A 12 9.20 -1.28 7.31
CA VAL A 12 7.80 -1.54 7.65
C VAL A 12 7.53 -1.15 9.10
N ALA A 13 6.54 -0.29 9.33
CA ALA A 13 6.07 0.02 10.68
C ALA A 13 5.00 -1.01 11.11
N PHE A 14 5.31 -1.77 12.15
CA PHE A 14 4.44 -2.80 12.69
C PHE A 14 3.34 -2.19 13.58
N PRO A 15 2.17 -2.84 13.67
CA PRO A 15 1.13 -2.42 14.61
C PRO A 15 1.65 -2.38 16.05
N HIS A 16 1.15 -1.53 16.95
CA HIS A 16 0.20 -0.43 16.73
C HIS A 16 0.87 0.93 17.00
N SER A 17 2.14 1.06 16.61
CA SER A 17 2.91 2.29 16.80
C SER A 17 3.70 2.61 15.54
N VAL A 18 3.63 3.87 15.12
CA VAL A 18 4.38 4.37 13.95
C VAL A 18 5.90 4.23 14.16
N GLY A 19 6.35 4.27 15.43
CA GLY A 19 7.76 4.09 15.77
C GLY A 19 8.24 2.64 15.84
N ASN A 20 7.35 1.64 15.70
CA ASN A 20 7.72 0.22 15.70
C ASN A 20 8.20 -0.21 14.31
N VAL A 21 9.26 0.44 13.82
CA VAL A 21 9.80 0.23 12.48
C VAL A 21 10.82 -0.90 12.48
N LYS A 22 10.68 -1.81 11.52
CA LYS A 22 11.61 -2.91 11.31
C LYS A 22 11.93 -3.05 9.81
N PRO A 23 13.08 -3.62 9.45
CA PRO A 23 13.38 -3.97 8.06
C PRO A 23 12.37 -5.00 7.54
N ILE A 24 12.10 -4.96 6.24
CA ILE A 24 11.11 -5.81 5.58
C ILE A 24 11.37 -7.30 5.76
N SER A 25 12.63 -7.71 5.91
CA SER A 25 13.02 -9.09 6.27
C SER A 25 12.35 -9.62 7.53
N LYS A 26 11.87 -8.75 8.44
CA LYS A 26 11.10 -9.16 9.65
C LYS A 26 9.59 -9.25 9.42
N ALA A 27 9.10 -8.74 8.30
CA ALA A 27 7.68 -8.71 7.94
C ALA A 27 7.33 -9.70 6.82
N GLU A 28 8.30 -10.23 6.09
CA GLU A 28 8.07 -11.14 4.98
C GLU A 28 7.19 -12.34 5.37
N GLY A 29 6.23 -12.66 4.50
CA GLY A 29 5.32 -13.80 4.69
C GLY A 29 4.11 -13.52 5.60
N ILE A 30 4.01 -12.33 6.20
CA ILE A 30 2.80 -11.94 6.94
C ILE A 30 1.66 -11.76 5.93
N LYS A 31 0.67 -12.66 5.98
CA LYS A 31 -0.55 -12.57 5.16
C LYS A 31 -1.30 -11.26 5.41
N ILE A 32 -1.86 -10.71 4.35
CA ILE A 32 -2.68 -9.50 4.36
C ILE A 32 -4.04 -9.76 3.72
N ASP A 33 -5.04 -8.98 4.12
CA ASP A 33 -6.40 -9.04 3.56
C ASP A 33 -6.71 -7.78 2.74
N GLN A 34 -6.03 -6.66 3.06
CA GLN A 34 -6.20 -5.38 2.38
C GLN A 34 -4.84 -4.73 2.07
N ALA A 35 -4.72 -4.18 0.88
CA ALA A 35 -3.64 -3.27 0.49
C ALA A 35 -4.25 -1.89 0.23
N PHE A 36 -3.82 -0.89 0.99
CA PHE A 36 -4.30 0.48 0.84
C PHE A 36 -3.19 1.40 0.35
N LEU A 37 -3.30 1.82 -0.92
CA LEU A 37 -2.41 2.77 -1.56
C LEU A 37 -3.13 4.11 -1.70
N GLY A 38 -2.50 5.18 -1.24
CA GLY A 38 -3.00 6.53 -1.51
C GLY A 38 -3.61 7.19 -0.28
N SER A 39 -2.88 8.16 0.24
CA SER A 39 -3.32 9.06 1.30
C SER A 39 -2.67 10.43 1.06
N CYS A 40 -2.85 11.38 1.98
CA CYS A 40 -2.13 12.66 1.89
C CYS A 40 -0.59 12.49 1.90
N THR A 41 -0.06 11.36 2.36
CA THR A 41 1.39 11.09 2.35
C THR A 41 1.89 10.45 1.07
N ASN A 42 1.15 9.49 0.51
CA ASN A 42 1.63 8.62 -0.57
C ASN A 42 0.55 8.29 -1.60
N GLY A 43 -0.10 9.32 -2.13
CA GLY A 43 -1.08 9.23 -3.22
C GLY A 43 -0.77 10.19 -4.37
N ARG A 44 0.48 10.65 -4.51
CA ARG A 44 0.93 11.52 -5.60
C ARG A 44 1.10 10.72 -6.89
N PHE A 45 1.35 11.41 -7.99
CA PHE A 45 1.52 10.78 -9.30
C PHE A 45 2.62 9.72 -9.28
N GLU A 46 3.76 10.01 -8.65
CA GLU A 46 4.91 9.10 -8.57
C GLU A 46 4.58 7.85 -7.74
N ASP A 47 3.83 8.00 -6.65
CA ASP A 47 3.40 6.86 -5.82
C ASP A 47 2.49 5.90 -6.62
N LEU A 48 1.60 6.46 -7.44
CA LEU A 48 0.71 5.68 -8.31
C LEU A 48 1.47 5.04 -9.48
N ALA A 49 2.43 5.75 -10.07
CA ALA A 49 3.26 5.25 -11.16
C ALA A 49 4.06 4.03 -10.74
N VAL A 50 4.69 4.09 -9.56
CA VAL A 50 5.43 2.96 -8.96
C VAL A 50 4.53 1.75 -8.76
N ALA A 51 3.33 1.95 -8.23
CA ALA A 51 2.40 0.84 -8.05
C ALA A 51 2.00 0.24 -9.41
N ALA A 52 1.68 1.07 -10.40
CA ALA A 52 1.34 0.61 -11.73
C ALA A 52 2.49 -0.16 -12.40
N GLU A 53 3.74 0.23 -12.21
CA GLU A 53 4.92 -0.51 -12.70
C GLU A 53 4.92 -1.96 -12.16
N ILE A 54 4.73 -2.12 -10.85
CA ILE A 54 4.68 -3.45 -10.22
C ILE A 54 3.44 -4.24 -10.67
N LEU A 55 2.29 -3.59 -10.79
CA LEU A 55 1.00 -4.22 -11.13
C LEU A 55 0.84 -4.51 -12.63
N LYS A 56 1.64 -3.90 -13.49
CA LYS A 56 1.56 -4.09 -14.95
C LYS A 56 1.75 -5.55 -15.33
N GLY A 57 0.77 -6.11 -16.04
CA GLY A 57 0.77 -7.52 -16.46
C GLY A 57 0.52 -8.51 -15.33
N ARG A 58 0.29 -8.05 -14.09
CA ARG A 58 0.01 -8.88 -12.92
C ARG A 58 -1.43 -8.67 -12.45
N LYS A 59 -1.86 -9.48 -11.48
CA LYS A 59 -3.16 -9.38 -10.82
C LYS A 59 -2.95 -9.27 -9.31
N VAL A 60 -3.83 -8.51 -8.67
CA VAL A 60 -3.97 -8.51 -7.21
C VAL A 60 -4.35 -9.93 -6.77
N HIS A 61 -3.78 -10.39 -5.66
CA HIS A 61 -4.06 -11.69 -5.08
C HIS A 61 -5.57 -11.84 -4.81
N PRO A 62 -6.21 -12.99 -5.11
CA PRO A 62 -7.66 -13.15 -5.02
C PRO A 62 -8.23 -12.89 -3.62
N ASP A 63 -7.44 -13.14 -2.58
CA ASP A 63 -7.83 -12.92 -1.18
C ASP A 63 -7.51 -11.50 -0.67
N VAL A 64 -6.92 -10.64 -1.50
CA VAL A 64 -6.56 -9.27 -1.13
C VAL A 64 -7.43 -8.26 -1.86
N ARG A 65 -8.01 -7.33 -1.10
CA ARG A 65 -8.60 -6.12 -1.70
C ARG A 65 -7.57 -5.00 -1.77
N MET A 66 -7.20 -4.61 -2.98
CA MET A 66 -6.35 -3.44 -3.21
C MET A 66 -7.21 -2.20 -3.45
N ILE A 67 -7.09 -1.20 -2.58
CA ILE A 67 -7.79 0.08 -2.67
C ILE A 67 -6.76 1.15 -3.02
N VAL A 68 -7.03 1.92 -4.08
CA VAL A 68 -6.17 3.01 -4.54
C VAL A 68 -6.91 4.34 -4.50
N ILE A 69 -6.36 5.32 -3.78
CA ILE A 69 -6.97 6.66 -3.66
C ILE A 69 -5.94 7.74 -4.04
N PRO A 70 -6.03 8.32 -5.25
CA PRO A 70 -5.19 9.46 -5.62
C PRO A 70 -5.37 10.64 -4.66
N ALA A 71 -4.28 11.35 -4.35
CA ALA A 71 -4.25 12.38 -3.32
C ALA A 71 -5.13 13.61 -3.65
N SER A 72 -5.33 13.89 -4.93
CA SER A 72 -6.17 14.99 -5.40
C SER A 72 -6.80 14.68 -6.77
N VAL A 73 -7.73 15.53 -7.21
CA VAL A 73 -8.37 15.40 -8.52
C VAL A 73 -7.35 15.60 -9.64
N GLU A 74 -6.42 16.55 -9.47
CA GLU A 74 -5.35 16.83 -10.42
C GLU A 74 -4.47 15.60 -10.63
N VAL A 75 -4.02 14.97 -9.53
CA VAL A 75 -3.22 13.74 -9.59
C VAL A 75 -4.00 12.60 -10.24
N TYR A 76 -5.29 12.47 -9.91
CA TYR A 76 -6.15 11.46 -10.54
C TYR A 76 -6.17 11.68 -12.07
N LEU A 77 -6.47 12.89 -12.53
CA LEU A 77 -6.58 13.21 -13.95
C LEU A 77 -5.25 13.02 -14.69
N GLU A 78 -4.13 13.36 -14.04
CA GLU A 78 -2.79 13.13 -14.58
C GLU A 78 -2.49 11.64 -14.74
N ALA A 79 -2.72 10.84 -13.69
CA ALA A 79 -2.56 9.39 -13.72
C ALA A 79 -3.48 8.73 -14.75
N LEU A 80 -4.70 9.25 -14.92
CA LEU A 80 -5.66 8.77 -15.92
C LEU A 80 -5.12 9.01 -17.33
N LYS A 81 -4.64 10.22 -17.64
CA LYS A 81 -4.04 10.56 -18.93
C LYS A 81 -2.80 9.73 -19.23
N ALA A 82 -2.01 9.40 -18.20
CA ALA A 82 -0.82 8.56 -18.31
C ALA A 82 -1.13 7.05 -18.46
N GLY A 83 -2.41 6.63 -18.37
CA GLY A 83 -2.80 5.22 -18.45
C GLY A 83 -2.54 4.41 -17.16
N ILE A 84 -2.05 5.05 -16.09
CA ILE A 84 -1.78 4.42 -14.79
C ILE A 84 -3.07 3.85 -14.20
N ILE A 85 -4.17 4.59 -14.29
CA ILE A 85 -5.47 4.14 -13.76
C ILE A 85 -5.97 2.88 -14.48
N ASP A 86 -5.78 2.77 -15.80
CA ASP A 86 -6.16 1.57 -16.57
C ASP A 86 -5.34 0.35 -16.10
N ILE A 87 -4.03 0.50 -15.87
CA ILE A 87 -3.18 -0.58 -15.37
C ILE A 87 -3.67 -1.07 -14.00
N LEU A 88 -3.94 -0.15 -13.07
CA LEU A 88 -4.40 -0.49 -11.72
C LEU A 88 -5.76 -1.20 -11.74
N LEU A 89 -6.72 -0.69 -12.53
CA LEU A 89 -8.02 -1.33 -12.70
C LEU A 89 -7.91 -2.72 -13.34
N ARG A 90 -7.08 -2.88 -14.38
CA ARG A 90 -6.84 -4.18 -15.01
C ARG A 90 -6.18 -5.16 -14.07
N ALA A 91 -5.33 -4.71 -13.15
CA ALA A 91 -4.74 -5.58 -12.14
C ALA A 91 -5.77 -6.06 -11.10
N GLY A 92 -6.96 -5.44 -11.03
CA GLY A 92 -8.01 -5.79 -10.07
C GLY A 92 -8.05 -4.87 -8.86
N ALA A 93 -7.33 -3.75 -8.88
CA ALA A 93 -7.44 -2.74 -7.83
C ALA A 93 -8.74 -1.93 -7.97
N VAL A 94 -9.27 -1.48 -6.83
CA VAL A 94 -10.40 -0.56 -6.76
C VAL A 94 -9.86 0.86 -6.64
N VAL A 95 -9.95 1.63 -7.72
CA VAL A 95 -9.54 3.04 -7.73
C VAL A 95 -10.74 3.91 -7.31
N CYS A 96 -10.61 4.64 -6.20
CA CYS A 96 -11.67 5.53 -5.70
C CYS A 96 -11.37 7.01 -6.01
N ASN A 97 -12.40 7.85 -5.90
CA ASN A 97 -12.23 9.31 -5.97
C ASN A 97 -11.32 9.82 -4.84
N PRO A 98 -10.63 10.96 -5.01
CA PRO A 98 -9.79 11.54 -3.96
C PRO A 98 -10.58 11.79 -2.67
N THR A 99 -10.13 11.16 -1.57
CA THR A 99 -10.73 11.24 -0.22
C THR A 99 -9.75 10.68 0.81
N CYS A 100 -10.06 10.79 2.10
CA CYS A 100 -9.28 10.14 3.16
C CYS A 100 -9.55 8.63 3.28
N GLY A 101 -10.66 8.14 2.72
CA GLY A 101 -11.04 6.71 2.71
C GLY A 101 -10.87 6.04 4.08
N PRO A 102 -10.16 4.89 4.16
CA PRO A 102 -10.04 4.15 5.40
C PRO A 102 -9.06 4.80 6.38
N CYS A 103 -8.26 5.80 5.98
CA CYS A 103 -7.20 6.37 6.82
C CYS A 103 -7.71 6.96 8.15
N MET A 104 -8.97 7.41 8.19
CA MET A 104 -9.64 7.87 9.42
C MET A 104 -10.68 6.88 9.97
N GLY A 105 -10.81 5.70 9.37
CA GLY A 105 -11.79 4.70 9.79
C GLY A 105 -13.24 5.12 9.57
N THR A 106 -13.51 6.02 8.62
CA THR A 106 -14.86 6.58 8.41
C THR A 106 -15.62 5.94 7.27
N HIS A 107 -14.96 5.54 6.17
CA HIS A 107 -15.58 4.98 4.98
C HIS A 107 -14.54 4.29 4.09
N LEU A 108 -15.00 3.52 3.09
CA LEU A 108 -14.18 2.87 2.04
C LEU A 108 -13.03 2.00 2.57
N GLY A 109 -13.23 0.68 2.64
CA GLY A 109 -12.16 -0.25 3.04
C GLY A 109 -11.91 -0.32 4.54
N LEU A 110 -12.98 -0.26 5.34
CA LEU A 110 -12.87 -0.50 6.78
C LEU A 110 -12.40 -1.93 7.03
N LEU A 111 -11.55 -2.09 8.05
CA LEU A 111 -11.04 -3.38 8.48
C LEU A 111 -11.99 -4.03 9.49
N ALA A 112 -12.31 -5.30 9.25
CA ALA A 112 -13.01 -6.17 10.18
C ALA A 112 -12.08 -6.68 11.29
N GLU A 113 -12.64 -7.39 12.26
CA GLU A 113 -11.86 -8.07 13.29
C GLU A 113 -10.93 -9.13 12.68
N GLY A 114 -9.65 -9.13 13.08
CA GLY A 114 -8.66 -10.11 12.63
C GLY A 114 -7.98 -9.79 11.30
N GLU A 115 -8.48 -8.80 10.56
CA GLU A 115 -7.89 -8.42 9.27
C GLU A 115 -6.59 -7.63 9.41
N ARG A 116 -5.72 -7.83 8.41
CA ARG A 116 -4.43 -7.17 8.26
C ARG A 116 -4.42 -6.29 7.02
N CYS A 117 -4.04 -5.03 7.21
CA CYS A 117 -3.83 -4.08 6.12
C CYS A 117 -2.36 -3.72 5.99
N ILE A 118 -1.81 -3.77 4.78
CA ILE A 118 -0.59 -3.03 4.43
C ILE A 118 -1.03 -1.68 3.84
N SER A 119 -0.44 -0.58 4.28
CA SER A 119 -0.90 0.76 3.92
C SER A 119 0.25 1.73 3.66
N SER A 120 0.09 2.59 2.66
CA SER A 120 0.97 3.76 2.42
C SER A 120 0.50 5.01 3.16
N SER A 121 -0.34 4.88 4.19
CA SER A 121 -0.67 5.98 5.09
C SER A 121 0.39 6.15 6.19
N ASN A 122 0.17 7.10 7.10
CA ASN A 122 1.13 7.47 8.14
C ASN A 122 0.73 7.07 9.57
N ARG A 123 -0.37 6.34 9.77
CA ARG A 123 -0.91 6.01 11.10
C ARG A 123 -1.43 4.58 11.18
N ASN A 124 -1.02 3.85 12.20
CA ASN A 124 -1.39 2.45 12.43
C ASN A 124 -1.85 2.14 13.87
N PHE A 125 -2.33 3.15 14.60
CA PHE A 125 -2.86 2.96 15.96
C PHE A 125 -4.07 2.00 15.95
N LYS A 126 -4.36 1.38 17.10
CA LYS A 126 -5.53 0.49 17.24
C LYS A 126 -6.83 1.20 16.82
N GLY A 127 -7.64 0.53 16.01
CA GLY A 127 -8.93 1.05 15.54
C GLY A 127 -8.84 2.16 14.50
N ARG A 128 -7.65 2.41 13.93
CA ARG A 128 -7.44 3.54 13.03
C ARG A 128 -8.21 3.44 11.70
N MET A 129 -8.36 2.22 11.18
CA MET A 129 -9.03 1.95 9.90
C MET A 129 -10.28 1.09 10.06
N GLY A 130 -10.89 1.03 11.25
CA GLY A 130 -12.04 0.17 11.52
C GLY A 130 -11.91 -0.53 12.88
N SER A 131 -11.96 -1.86 12.87
CA SER A 131 -11.94 -2.66 14.10
C SER A 131 -10.69 -2.40 14.95
N PRO A 132 -10.82 -2.24 16.29
CA PRO A 132 -9.68 -2.17 17.21
C PRO A 132 -8.79 -3.42 17.22
N LYS A 133 -9.31 -4.55 16.70
CA LYS A 133 -8.62 -5.83 16.57
C LYS A 133 -8.02 -6.06 15.18
N ALA A 134 -8.12 -5.08 14.28
CA ALA A 134 -7.41 -5.10 13.00
C ALA A 134 -5.96 -4.64 13.18
N GLU A 135 -5.08 -5.14 12.32
CA GLU A 135 -3.67 -4.81 12.32
C GLU A 135 -3.31 -4.00 11.07
N ILE A 136 -2.55 -2.91 11.25
CA ILE A 136 -2.14 -2.03 10.16
C ILE A 136 -0.62 -1.97 10.13
N TYR A 137 -0.05 -2.35 9.00
CA TYR A 137 1.36 -2.24 8.68
C TYR A 137 1.55 -1.04 7.76
N LEU A 138 2.51 -0.17 8.07
CA LEU A 138 2.82 0.99 7.21
C LEU A 138 4.05 0.67 6.38
N ALA A 139 3.99 0.94 5.08
CA ALA A 139 5.12 0.74 4.17
C ALA A 139 5.03 1.67 2.96
N SER A 140 6.08 1.69 2.15
CA SER A 140 6.12 2.48 0.91
C SER A 140 5.13 1.94 -0.15
N PRO A 141 4.77 2.76 -1.15
CA PRO A 141 3.98 2.31 -2.31
C PRO A 141 4.51 1.04 -2.98
N TYR A 142 5.84 0.92 -3.10
CA TYR A 142 6.50 -0.26 -3.64
C TYR A 142 6.11 -1.53 -2.86
N VAL A 143 6.26 -1.51 -1.53
CA VAL A 143 5.94 -2.65 -0.68
C VAL A 143 4.45 -2.94 -0.71
N VAL A 144 3.59 -1.92 -0.67
CA VAL A 144 2.13 -2.08 -0.72
C VAL A 144 1.71 -2.77 -2.02
N ALA A 145 2.21 -2.31 -3.17
CA ALA A 145 1.88 -2.89 -4.47
C ALA A 145 2.41 -4.32 -4.62
N ALA A 146 3.64 -4.58 -4.18
CA ALA A 146 4.20 -5.93 -4.22
C ALA A 146 3.41 -6.91 -3.34
N SER A 147 3.05 -6.46 -2.13
CA SER A 147 2.27 -7.26 -1.19
C SER A 147 0.84 -7.52 -1.69
N ALA A 148 0.25 -6.57 -2.40
CA ALA A 148 -1.06 -6.74 -3.03
C ALA A 148 -1.07 -7.86 -4.08
N VAL A 149 0.04 -8.02 -4.82
CA VAL A 149 0.19 -9.08 -5.82
C VAL A 149 0.39 -10.45 -5.19
N THR A 150 1.15 -10.54 -4.10
CA THR A 150 1.54 -11.84 -3.49
C THR A 150 0.60 -12.31 -2.39
N GLY A 151 -0.24 -11.45 -1.81
CA GLY A 151 -1.11 -11.81 -0.70
C GLY A 151 -0.46 -11.73 0.68
N GLU A 152 0.79 -11.28 0.75
CA GLU A 152 1.56 -11.17 1.98
C GLU A 152 2.59 -10.05 1.89
N ILE A 153 3.05 -9.53 3.03
CA ILE A 153 4.09 -8.51 3.04
C ILE A 153 5.33 -9.05 2.32
N THR A 154 5.74 -8.38 1.25
CA THR A 154 6.75 -8.87 0.31
C THR A 154 7.74 -7.78 -0.06
N ASP A 155 9.03 -8.14 -0.11
CA ASP A 155 10.06 -7.25 -0.64
C ASP A 155 9.80 -6.91 -2.13
N PRO A 156 9.64 -5.61 -2.48
CA PRO A 156 9.32 -5.21 -3.84
C PRO A 156 10.41 -5.58 -4.86
N ARG A 157 11.67 -5.73 -4.43
CA ARG A 157 12.79 -6.11 -5.30
C ARG A 157 12.53 -7.44 -6.01
N LYS A 158 11.84 -8.38 -5.35
CA LYS A 158 11.47 -9.70 -5.91
C LYS A 158 10.59 -9.61 -7.15
N LEU A 159 9.85 -8.52 -7.35
CA LEU A 159 8.95 -8.32 -8.49
C LEU A 159 9.49 -7.33 -9.52
N MET A 160 10.49 -6.53 -9.14
CA MET A 160 11.14 -5.55 -10.01
C MET A 160 12.35 -6.12 -10.77
N GLU A 161 12.95 -7.21 -10.31
CA GLU A 161 14.11 -7.86 -10.95
C GLU A 161 13.79 -8.64 -12.26
N GLY A 162 12.69 -8.31 -12.94
CA GLY A 162 12.20 -8.99 -14.15
C GLY A 162 12.53 -8.32 -15.50
N GLU A 163 13.24 -7.20 -15.52
CA GLU A 163 13.66 -6.52 -16.76
C GLU A 163 15.19 -6.41 -16.86
N LYS A 164 15.86 -7.57 -17.00
CA LYS A 164 17.22 -7.65 -17.55
C LYS A 164 17.20 -8.41 -18.86
#